data_AF-A0AA35R7L6-F1
#
_entry.id   AF-A0AA35R7L6-F1
#
_cell.length_a   1.000
_cell.length_b   1.000
_cell.length_c   1.000
_cell.angle_alpha   90.00
_cell.angle_beta   90.00
_cell.angle_gamma   90.00
#
_symmetry.space_group_name_H-M   'P 1'
#
loop_
_entity.id
_entity.type
_entity.pdbx_description
1 polymer ?
#
loop_
_entity_poly.entity_id
_entity_poly.type
_entity_poly.pdbx_seq_one_letter_code
_entity_poly.pdbx_strand_id
1 'polypeptide(L)'
;MLRCPPLRDRVYRSHSTFRDLSLHGRGGRYKAWTEERMERATKAVISEGFSVRHASEEFNVPKSTLGDRVSGRVMPGSNSGPQRYLTTAEEVELVQFLTRVAAIGYGKTRKEVLAIVQNIIDEKCLNKSVTNGWWETFCRRNPSISLRAPTPLSMARAKATDPDVICRYFDLLERTLDENNLRG
;
A
#
# COMPACT_ATOMS: atom_id res chain seq x y z
N MET A 1 53.55 13.27 7.83
CA MET A 1 52.44 13.32 8.81
C MET A 1 51.12 13.27 8.06
N LEU A 2 50.55 12.07 7.86
CA LEU A 2 49.29 11.90 7.13
C LEU A 2 48.13 12.14 8.10
N ARG A 3 47.31 13.16 7.83
CA ARG A 3 46.12 13.50 8.65
C ARG A 3 45.01 12.50 8.37
N CYS A 4 44.55 11.82 9.42
CA CYS A 4 43.30 11.05 9.37
C CYS A 4 42.11 12.02 9.15
N PRO A 5 41.22 11.77 8.17
CA PRO A 5 40.04 12.60 7.95
C PRO A 5 38.96 12.39 9.04
N PRO A 6 38.08 13.40 9.27
CA PRO A 6 37.11 13.42 10.38
C PRO A 6 35.96 12.41 10.22
N LEU A 7 35.41 11.99 11.37
CA LEU A 7 34.48 10.87 11.56
C LEU A 7 33.17 10.88 10.75
N ARG A 8 32.80 12.00 10.10
CA ARG A 8 31.55 12.07 9.29
C ARG A 8 31.59 11.18 8.05
N ASP A 9 32.79 10.89 7.52
CA ASP A 9 32.97 10.11 6.30
C ASP A 9 33.05 8.59 6.55
N ARG A 10 32.80 8.13 7.79
CA ARG A 10 32.79 6.70 8.19
C ARG A 10 31.40 6.08 8.31
N VAL A 11 30.32 6.86 8.32
CA VAL A 11 28.95 6.34 8.54
C VAL A 11 28.16 6.17 7.25
N TYR A 12 28.59 6.78 6.13
CA TYR A 12 27.98 6.55 4.81
C TYR A 12 29.01 5.97 3.84
N ARG A 13 29.39 4.71 4.06
CA ARG A 13 30.09 3.90 3.07
C ARG A 13 29.35 2.58 2.86
N SER A 14 28.14 2.65 2.31
CA SER A 14 27.63 1.57 1.48
C SER A 14 28.02 1.86 0.02
N HIS A 15 29.32 1.75 -0.29
CA HIS A 15 29.68 1.27 -1.63
C HIS A 15 29.25 -0.19 -1.68
N SER A 16 27.95 -0.43 -1.83
CA SER A 16 27.51 -1.59 -2.58
C SER A 16 27.95 -1.26 -4.00
N THR A 17 29.07 -1.87 -4.39
CA THR A 17 29.42 -2.03 -5.79
C THR A 17 28.16 -2.54 -6.47
N PHE A 18 27.54 -1.66 -7.28
CA PHE A 18 26.54 -2.07 -8.25
C PHE A 18 27.29 -3.02 -9.18
N ARG A 19 27.34 -4.30 -8.79
CA ARG A 19 27.55 -5.39 -9.72
C ARG A 19 26.49 -5.14 -10.76
N ASP A 20 26.98 -4.87 -11.96
CA ASP A 20 26.26 -4.93 -13.21
C ASP A 20 25.42 -6.22 -13.20
N LEU A 21 24.20 -6.08 -12.69
CA LEU A 21 23.16 -7.09 -12.73
C LEU A 21 22.64 -7.00 -14.15
N SER A 22 23.43 -7.62 -15.02
CA SER A 22 23.05 -8.17 -16.30
C SER A 22 21.53 -8.28 -16.41
N LEU A 23 20.93 -7.31 -17.11
CA LEU A 23 19.50 -7.27 -17.43
C LEU A 23 19.20 -8.37 -18.46
N HIS A 24 19.31 -9.64 -18.07
CA HIS A 24 18.67 -10.74 -18.77
C HIS A 24 17.24 -10.91 -18.22
N GLY A 25 16.48 -9.82 -18.18
CA GLY A 25 15.04 -9.92 -18.07
C GLY A 25 14.51 -10.42 -19.41
N ARG A 26 13.95 -11.63 -19.45
CA ARG A 26 13.18 -12.10 -20.62
C ARG A 26 12.01 -11.16 -20.82
N GLY A 27 12.19 -10.16 -21.68
CA GLY A 27 11.18 -9.18 -22.08
C GLY A 27 10.11 -9.81 -22.96
N GLY A 28 9.35 -10.76 -22.40
CA GLY A 28 8.07 -11.15 -22.98
C GLY A 28 7.04 -10.09 -22.62
N ARG A 29 6.38 -9.48 -23.61
CA ARG A 29 5.25 -8.58 -23.38
C ARG A 29 4.16 -9.34 -22.62
N TYR A 30 4.02 -9.07 -21.32
CA TYR A 30 2.94 -9.64 -20.49
C TYR A 30 1.59 -9.25 -21.09
N LYS A 31 0.76 -10.25 -21.44
CA LYS A 31 -0.54 -10.09 -22.11
C LYS A 31 -0.48 -9.17 -23.36
N ALA A 32 0.29 -9.56 -24.37
CA ALA A 32 0.31 -8.88 -25.66
C ALA A 32 -1.00 -9.01 -26.50
N TRP A 33 -2.08 -9.54 -25.91
CA TRP A 33 -3.36 -9.80 -26.56
C TRP A 33 -4.46 -9.02 -25.84
N THR A 34 -5.44 -8.53 -26.59
CA THR A 34 -6.59 -7.80 -26.03
C THR A 34 -7.73 -8.76 -25.69
N GLU A 35 -8.57 -8.39 -24.73
CA GLU A 35 -9.70 -9.23 -24.31
C GLU A 35 -10.66 -9.49 -25.49
N GLU A 36 -10.85 -8.50 -26.38
CA GLU A 36 -11.71 -8.63 -27.57
C GLU A 36 -11.14 -9.65 -28.57
N ARG A 37 -9.81 -9.75 -28.71
CA ARG A 37 -9.18 -10.79 -29.55
C ARG A 37 -9.40 -12.17 -28.96
N MET A 38 -9.28 -12.30 -27.64
CA MET A 38 -9.51 -13.56 -26.95
C MET A 38 -10.98 -13.98 -27.01
N GLU A 39 -11.92 -13.04 -26.90
CA GLU A 39 -13.35 -13.33 -27.02
C GLU A 39 -13.71 -13.82 -28.42
N ARG A 40 -13.22 -13.15 -29.47
CA ARG A 40 -13.40 -13.60 -30.86
C ARG A 40 -12.80 -14.99 -31.09
N ALA A 41 -11.61 -15.24 -30.58
CA ALA A 41 -10.98 -16.56 -30.68
C ALA A 41 -11.79 -17.65 -29.96
N THR A 42 -12.33 -17.36 -28.76
CA THR A 42 -13.19 -18.33 -28.05
C THR A 42 -14.48 -18.60 -28.80
N LYS A 43 -15.12 -17.59 -29.40
CA LYS A 43 -16.31 -17.76 -30.24
C LYS A 43 -16.00 -18.62 -31.45
N ALA A 44 -14.93 -18.33 -32.20
CA ALA A 44 -14.54 -19.12 -33.37
C ALA A 44 -14.34 -20.61 -33.05
N VAL A 45 -13.77 -20.94 -31.88
CA VAL A 45 -13.60 -22.34 -31.46
C VAL A 45 -14.94 -23.00 -31.11
N ILE A 46 -15.83 -22.30 -30.40
CA ILE A 46 -17.09 -22.88 -29.88
C ILE A 46 -18.20 -22.91 -30.94
N SER A 47 -18.38 -21.82 -31.70
CA SER A 47 -19.49 -21.67 -32.66
C SER A 47 -19.10 -22.01 -34.10
N GLU A 48 -17.87 -21.74 -34.50
CA GLU A 48 -17.41 -21.93 -35.90
C GLU A 48 -16.60 -23.23 -36.08
N GLY A 49 -16.36 -23.98 -35.00
CA GLY A 49 -15.67 -25.28 -35.04
C GLY A 49 -14.17 -25.20 -35.30
N PHE A 50 -13.54 -24.03 -35.09
CA PHE A 50 -12.11 -23.88 -35.29
C PHE A 50 -11.33 -24.72 -34.26
N SER A 51 -10.20 -25.30 -34.69
CA SER A 51 -9.26 -25.86 -33.73
C SER A 51 -8.62 -24.75 -32.89
N VAL A 52 -8.31 -25.04 -31.62
CA VAL A 52 -7.64 -24.07 -30.71
C VAL A 52 -6.34 -23.55 -31.31
N ARG A 53 -5.61 -24.37 -32.08
CA ARG A 53 -4.39 -23.95 -32.76
C ARG A 53 -4.69 -22.95 -33.87
N HIS A 54 -5.66 -23.25 -34.73
CA HIS A 54 -6.05 -22.37 -35.84
C HIS A 54 -6.54 -21.01 -35.33
N ALA A 55 -7.43 -21.01 -34.33
CA ALA A 55 -7.90 -19.76 -33.72
C ALA A 55 -6.80 -18.97 -33.00
N SER A 56 -5.82 -19.66 -32.40
CA SER A 56 -4.65 -19.02 -31.78
C SER A 56 -3.79 -18.27 -32.80
N GLU A 57 -3.55 -18.88 -33.97
CA GLU A 57 -2.77 -18.30 -35.07
C GLU A 57 -3.55 -17.14 -35.74
N GLU A 58 -4.84 -17.35 -36.04
CA GLU A 58 -5.71 -16.37 -36.72
C GLU A 58 -5.91 -15.08 -35.89
N PHE A 59 -6.22 -15.22 -34.60
CA PHE A 59 -6.50 -14.08 -33.72
C PHE A 59 -5.26 -13.59 -32.96
N ASN A 60 -4.09 -14.20 -33.21
CA ASN A 60 -2.81 -13.89 -32.55
C ASN A 60 -2.93 -13.88 -31.02
N VAL A 61 -3.53 -14.93 -30.45
CA VAL A 61 -3.71 -15.14 -29.01
C VAL A 61 -2.95 -16.39 -28.55
N PRO A 62 -2.45 -16.45 -27.31
CA PRO A 62 -1.75 -17.64 -26.82
C PRO A 62 -2.66 -18.87 -26.78
N LYS A 63 -2.23 -19.95 -27.43
CA LYS A 63 -2.93 -21.24 -27.49
C LYS A 63 -3.32 -21.78 -26.11
N SER A 64 -2.42 -21.69 -25.13
CA SER A 64 -2.66 -22.19 -23.77
C SER A 64 -3.79 -21.42 -23.09
N THR A 65 -3.73 -20.09 -23.11
CA THR A 65 -4.77 -19.23 -22.53
C THR A 65 -6.12 -19.41 -23.22
N LEU A 66 -6.12 -19.55 -24.55
CA LEU A 66 -7.33 -19.84 -25.31
C LEU A 66 -7.92 -21.20 -24.90
N GLY A 67 -7.08 -22.24 -24.81
CA GLY A 67 -7.51 -23.58 -24.37
C GLY A 67 -8.04 -23.61 -22.94
N ASP A 68 -7.42 -22.88 -22.01
CA ASP A 68 -7.89 -22.75 -20.63
C ASP A 68 -9.27 -22.05 -20.55
N ARG A 69 -9.55 -21.10 -21.45
CA ARG A 69 -10.88 -20.45 -21.53
C ARG A 69 -11.94 -21.33 -22.18
N VAL A 70 -11.60 -21.99 -23.29
CA VAL A 70 -12.53 -22.91 -23.98
C VAL A 70 -12.91 -24.09 -23.09
N SER A 71 -11.97 -24.61 -22.30
CA SER A 71 -12.23 -25.67 -21.33
C SER A 71 -12.96 -25.22 -20.07
N GLY A 72 -13.20 -23.91 -19.88
CA GLY A 72 -13.86 -23.35 -18.70
C GLY A 72 -12.97 -23.29 -17.45
N ARG A 73 -11.67 -23.65 -17.55
CA ARG A 73 -10.72 -23.56 -16.43
C ARG A 73 -10.51 -22.10 -15.99
N VAL A 74 -10.57 -21.16 -16.94
CA VAL A 74 -10.42 -19.72 -16.68
C VAL A 74 -11.63 -18.97 -17.23
N MET A 75 -12.35 -18.30 -16.34
CA MET A 75 -13.48 -17.47 -16.73
C MET A 75 -12.99 -16.18 -17.43
N PRO A 76 -13.70 -15.69 -18.45
CA PRO A 76 -13.47 -14.36 -19.03
C PRO A 76 -13.52 -13.29 -17.94
N GLY A 77 -12.61 -12.32 -17.98
CA GLY A 77 -12.49 -11.29 -16.94
C GLY A 77 -11.84 -11.73 -15.62
N SER A 78 -11.40 -12.98 -15.47
CA SER A 78 -10.63 -13.40 -14.30
C SER A 78 -9.28 -12.68 -14.24
N ASN A 79 -8.98 -12.07 -13.09
CA ASN A 79 -7.67 -11.47 -12.85
C ASN A 79 -6.63 -12.57 -12.64
N SER A 80 -5.50 -12.42 -13.31
CA SER A 80 -4.36 -13.31 -13.15
C SER A 80 -3.60 -12.91 -11.89
N GLY A 81 -3.47 -13.81 -10.92
CA GLY A 81 -2.65 -13.61 -9.72
C GLY A 81 -3.29 -14.17 -8.45
N PRO A 82 -2.56 -14.12 -7.32
CA PRO A 82 -3.07 -14.53 -6.03
C PRO A 82 -4.28 -13.69 -5.63
N GLN A 83 -5.21 -14.31 -4.88
CA GLN A 83 -6.32 -13.60 -4.26
C GLN A 83 -5.81 -12.42 -3.42
N ARG A 84 -6.45 -11.26 -3.59
CA ARG A 84 -6.14 -10.04 -2.82
C ARG A 84 -6.44 -10.29 -1.33
N TYR A 85 -5.64 -9.70 -0.45
CA TYR A 85 -5.86 -9.77 1.00
C TYR A 85 -7.19 -9.12 1.43
N LEU A 86 -7.48 -7.96 0.84
CA LEU A 86 -8.73 -7.23 1.03
C LEU A 86 -9.54 -7.21 -0.27
N THR A 87 -10.85 -7.33 -0.13
CA THR A 87 -11.81 -7.05 -1.21
C THR A 87 -11.82 -5.56 -1.52
N THR A 88 -12.39 -5.18 -2.66
CA THR A 88 -12.53 -3.75 -3.01
C THR A 88 -13.36 -2.99 -1.98
N ALA A 89 -14.41 -3.62 -1.42
CA ALA A 89 -15.25 -3.00 -0.39
C ALA A 89 -14.47 -2.75 0.91
N GLU A 90 -13.74 -3.75 1.39
CA GLU A 90 -12.91 -3.63 2.61
C GLU A 90 -11.79 -2.60 2.42
N GLU A 91 -11.19 -2.52 1.23
CA GLU A 91 -10.17 -1.52 0.93
C GLU A 91 -10.75 -0.10 1.01
N VAL A 92 -11.98 0.11 0.55
CA VAL A 92 -12.70 1.39 0.67
C VAL A 92 -13.00 1.71 2.15
N GLU A 93 -13.48 0.75 2.92
CA GLU A 93 -13.72 0.92 4.36
C GLU A 93 -12.44 1.30 5.11
N LEU A 94 -11.33 0.64 4.79
CA LEU A 94 -10.02 0.96 5.36
C LEU A 94 -9.60 2.40 5.04
N VAL A 95 -9.76 2.84 3.79
CA VAL A 95 -9.45 4.23 3.39
C VAL A 95 -10.33 5.23 4.16
N GLN A 96 -11.63 4.97 4.29
CA GLN A 96 -12.54 5.82 5.05
C GLN A 96 -12.19 5.86 6.54
N PHE A 97 -11.82 4.72 7.12
CA PHE A 97 -11.33 4.64 8.49
C PHE A 97 -10.07 5.50 8.68
N LEU A 98 -9.03 5.28 7.86
CA LEU A 98 -7.77 6.02 7.96
C LEU A 98 -7.96 7.53 7.79
N THR A 99 -8.84 7.94 6.89
CA THR A 99 -9.17 9.35 6.66
C THR A 99 -9.86 9.97 7.88
N ARG A 100 -10.83 9.28 8.49
CA ARG A 100 -11.54 9.75 9.69
C ARG A 100 -10.60 9.89 10.88
N VAL A 101 -9.79 8.88 11.14
CA VAL A 101 -8.88 8.91 12.29
C VAL A 101 -7.79 9.97 12.09
N ALA A 102 -7.31 10.16 10.86
CA ALA A 102 -6.40 11.27 10.54
C ALA A 102 -7.04 12.66 10.74
N ALA A 103 -8.33 12.82 10.43
CA ALA A 103 -9.06 14.08 10.63
C ALA A 103 -9.19 14.47 12.10
N ILE A 104 -9.26 13.49 13.02
CA ILE A 104 -9.31 13.69 14.48
C ILE A 104 -7.89 13.89 15.06
N GLY A 105 -6.85 13.83 14.23
CA GLY A 105 -5.46 14.01 14.65
C GLY A 105 -4.72 12.72 15.02
N TYR A 106 -5.37 11.55 14.89
CA TYR A 106 -4.77 10.24 15.15
C TYR A 106 -4.35 9.54 13.84
N GLY A 107 -3.40 10.14 13.11
CA GLY A 107 -2.84 9.48 11.93
C GLY A 107 -2.21 8.12 12.26
N LYS A 108 -2.44 7.11 11.42
CA LYS A 108 -1.83 5.78 11.57
C LYS A 108 -0.52 5.67 10.79
N THR A 109 0.48 5.08 11.42
CA THR A 109 1.75 4.73 10.79
C THR A 109 1.58 3.52 9.86
N ARG A 110 2.49 3.36 8.91
CA ARG A 110 2.53 2.18 8.02
C ARG A 110 2.45 0.86 8.80
N LYS A 111 3.21 0.74 9.90
CA LYS A 111 3.25 -0.48 10.73
C LYS A 111 1.89 -0.79 11.35
N GLU A 112 1.20 0.23 11.87
CA GLU A 112 -0.14 0.06 12.43
C GLU A 112 -1.16 -0.35 11.36
N VAL A 113 -1.10 0.25 10.16
CA VAL A 113 -2.01 -0.16 9.07
C VAL A 113 -1.75 -1.60 8.65
N LEU A 114 -0.49 -2.01 8.54
CA LEU A 114 -0.14 -3.40 8.24
C LEU A 114 -0.65 -4.36 9.32
N ALA A 115 -0.58 -3.98 10.60
CA ALA A 115 -1.12 -4.79 11.70
C ALA A 115 -2.65 -4.91 11.63
N ILE A 116 -3.36 -3.81 11.34
CA ILE A 116 -4.83 -3.83 11.14
C ILE A 116 -5.19 -4.81 10.02
N VAL A 117 -4.48 -4.74 8.90
CA VAL A 117 -4.73 -5.62 7.73
C VAL A 117 -4.37 -7.07 8.06
N GLN A 118 -3.31 -7.31 8.84
CA GLN A 118 -2.94 -8.65 9.30
C GLN A 118 -4.06 -9.27 10.13
N ASN A 119 -4.64 -8.53 11.07
CA ASN A 119 -5.76 -9.01 11.89
C ASN A 119 -6.96 -9.42 11.01
N ILE A 120 -7.30 -8.62 10.00
CA ILE A 120 -8.38 -8.96 9.05
C ILE A 120 -8.08 -10.26 8.27
N ILE A 121 -6.82 -10.50 7.92
CA ILE A 121 -6.41 -11.73 7.21
C ILE A 121 -6.45 -12.94 8.14
N ASP A 122 -6.07 -12.76 9.39
CA ASP A 122 -6.07 -13.82 10.40
C ASP A 122 -7.51 -14.23 10.76
N GLU A 123 -8.42 -13.26 10.87
CA GLU A 123 -9.88 -13.49 10.99
C GLU A 123 -10.45 -14.27 9.80
N LYS A 124 -9.90 -14.06 8.60
CA LYS A 124 -10.24 -14.81 7.39
C LYS A 124 -9.53 -16.16 7.26
N CYS A 125 -8.70 -16.53 8.23
CA CYS A 125 -7.90 -17.76 8.24
C CYS A 125 -7.05 -17.95 6.97
N LEU A 126 -6.57 -16.85 6.37
CA LEU A 126 -5.87 -16.89 5.08
C LEU A 126 -4.39 -17.33 5.17
N ASN A 127 -3.88 -17.63 6.38
CA ASN A 127 -2.51 -18.10 6.66
C ASN A 127 -1.41 -17.37 5.84
N LYS A 128 -1.55 -16.04 5.69
CA LYS A 128 -0.63 -15.21 4.92
C LYS A 128 -0.18 -14.02 5.76
N SER A 129 1.06 -13.61 5.59
CA SER A 129 1.58 -12.38 6.18
C SER A 129 1.48 -11.22 5.20
N VAL A 130 1.04 -10.06 5.67
CA VAL A 130 1.02 -8.81 4.88
C VAL A 130 2.45 -8.34 4.67
N THR A 131 2.86 -8.25 3.41
CA THR A 131 4.18 -7.75 3.06
C THR A 131 4.19 -6.23 2.93
N ASN A 132 5.37 -5.61 3.08
CA ASN A 132 5.55 -4.17 2.82
C ASN A 132 5.17 -3.76 1.38
N GLY A 133 5.34 -4.65 0.40
CA GLY A 133 4.93 -4.39 -0.99
C GLY A 133 3.42 -4.23 -1.17
N TRP A 134 2.62 -4.78 -0.26
CA TRP A 134 1.18 -4.52 -0.25
C TRP A 134 0.88 -3.05 0.05
N TRP A 135 1.58 -2.43 1.01
CA TRP A 135 1.40 -1.01 1.35
C TRP A 135 1.64 -0.11 0.15
N GLU A 136 2.73 -0.34 -0.59
CA GLU A 136 3.07 0.44 -1.78
C GLU A 136 1.99 0.31 -2.87
N THR A 137 1.48 -0.91 -3.06
CA THR A 137 0.40 -1.16 -4.02
C THR A 137 -0.92 -0.53 -3.57
N PHE A 138 -1.23 -0.59 -2.27
CA PHE A 138 -2.40 0.04 -1.67
C PHE A 138 -2.37 1.57 -1.84
N CYS A 139 -1.24 2.22 -1.55
CA CYS A 139 -1.07 3.66 -1.79
C CYS A 139 -1.18 4.01 -3.28
N ARG A 140 -0.63 3.19 -4.17
CA ARG A 140 -0.74 3.40 -5.63
C ARG A 140 -2.19 3.31 -6.12
N ARG A 141 -3.01 2.46 -5.50
CA ARG A 141 -4.45 2.37 -5.79
C ARG A 141 -5.27 3.49 -5.15
N ASN A 142 -4.81 4.03 -4.02
CA ASN A 142 -5.53 5.01 -3.21
C ASN A 142 -4.66 6.27 -2.98
N PRO A 143 -4.54 7.15 -3.98
CA PRO A 143 -3.66 8.32 -3.91
C PRO A 143 -4.06 9.36 -2.85
N SER A 144 -5.29 9.27 -2.31
CA SER A 144 -5.74 10.08 -1.18
C SER A 144 -5.02 9.75 0.14
N ILE A 145 -4.41 8.57 0.25
CA ILE A 145 -3.66 8.14 1.42
C ILE A 145 -2.17 8.42 1.20
N SER A 146 -1.65 9.41 1.93
CA SER A 146 -0.21 9.72 1.96
C SER A 146 0.33 9.70 3.39
N LEU A 147 1.54 9.18 3.58
CA LEU A 147 2.25 9.34 4.86
C LEU A 147 2.71 10.79 4.97
N ARG A 148 2.30 11.47 6.03
CA ARG A 148 2.84 12.78 6.40
C ARG A 148 3.81 12.61 7.57
N ALA A 149 4.97 13.26 7.48
CA ALA A 149 5.84 13.38 8.64
C ALA A 149 5.09 14.18 9.72
N PRO A 150 5.12 13.75 11.00
CA PRO A 150 4.58 14.56 12.07
C PRO A 150 5.32 15.90 12.07
N THR A 151 4.57 17.01 12.01
CA THR A 151 5.16 18.34 12.14
C THR A 151 5.77 18.46 13.54
N PRO A 152 7.05 18.85 13.68
CA PRO A 152 7.64 19.05 15.00
C PRO A 152 6.80 20.07 15.76
N LEU A 153 6.59 19.81 17.05
CA LEU A 153 5.86 20.73 17.92
C LEU A 153 6.58 22.09 17.87
N SER A 154 5.85 23.16 17.57
CA SER A 154 6.44 24.52 17.56
C SER A 154 7.10 24.80 18.91
N MET A 155 8.22 25.51 18.92
CA MET A 155 8.94 25.89 20.16
C MET A 155 8.01 26.57 21.17
N ALA A 156 7.07 27.42 20.71
CA ALA A 156 6.08 28.07 21.56
C ALA A 156 5.16 27.07 22.28
N ARG A 157 4.63 26.09 21.54
CA ARG A 157 3.83 25.00 22.14
C ARG A 157 4.66 24.16 23.10
N ALA A 158 5.89 23.77 22.72
CA ALA A 158 6.75 22.99 23.61
C ALA A 158 7.03 23.71 24.95
N LYS A 159 7.27 25.03 24.91
CA LYS A 159 7.43 25.87 26.10
C LYS A 159 6.12 26.05 26.88
N ALA A 160 4.97 26.11 26.21
CA ALA A 160 3.67 26.21 26.88
C ALA A 160 3.28 24.92 27.62
N THR A 161 3.80 23.76 27.17
CA THR A 161 3.64 22.47 27.87
C THR A 161 4.69 22.21 28.94
N ASP A 162 5.53 23.20 29.27
CA ASP A 162 6.50 23.09 30.35
C ASP A 162 5.78 22.93 31.71
N PRO A 163 6.19 21.98 32.57
CA PRO A 163 5.52 21.73 33.84
C PRO A 163 5.37 22.98 34.70
N ASP A 164 6.37 23.87 34.73
CA ASP A 164 6.31 25.08 35.55
C ASP A 164 5.31 26.09 34.97
N VAL A 165 5.20 26.16 33.63
CA VAL A 165 4.19 27.00 32.97
C VAL A 165 2.78 26.49 33.25
N ILE A 166 2.59 25.17 33.19
CA ILE A 166 1.30 24.54 33.47
C ILE A 166 0.91 24.75 34.95
N CYS A 167 1.82 24.48 35.88
CA CYS A 167 1.57 24.70 37.31
C CYS A 167 1.20 26.16 37.58
N ARG A 168 1.97 27.13 37.08
CA ARG A 168 1.65 28.56 37.23
C ARG A 168 0.27 28.93 36.66
N TYR A 169 -0.12 28.33 35.54
CA TYR A 169 -1.45 28.56 34.96
C TYR A 169 -2.55 28.06 35.90
N PHE A 170 -2.43 26.84 36.44
CA PHE A 170 -3.42 26.29 37.36
C PHE A 170 -3.42 27.01 38.71
N ASP A 171 -2.27 27.38 39.25
CA ASP A 171 -2.17 28.20 40.47
C ASP A 171 -2.89 29.55 40.28
N LEU A 172 -2.67 30.20 39.14
CA LEU A 172 -3.35 31.45 38.81
C LEU A 172 -4.85 31.22 38.67
N LEU A 173 -5.26 30.17 37.95
CA LEU A 173 -6.66 29.81 37.77
C LEU A 173 -7.37 29.60 39.12
N GLU A 174 -6.77 28.82 40.03
CA GLU A 174 -7.31 28.59 41.37
C GLU A 174 -7.47 29.89 42.15
N ARG A 175 -6.44 30.74 42.19
CA ARG A 175 -6.51 32.05 42.85
C ARG A 175 -7.61 32.92 42.27
N THR A 176 -7.72 32.97 40.94
CA THR A 176 -8.73 33.80 40.27
C THR A 176 -10.14 33.30 40.57
N LEU A 177 -10.34 31.98 40.65
CA LEU A 177 -11.63 31.38 41.01
C LEU A 177 -12.00 31.68 42.47
N ASP A 178 -11.04 31.59 43.39
CA ASP A 178 -11.23 31.91 44.82
C ASP A 178 -11.54 33.41 45.02
N GLU A 179 -10.77 34.30 44.39
CA GLU A 179 -10.94 35.77 44.49
C GLU A 179 -12.31 36.24 43.97
N ASN A 180 -12.86 35.55 42.97
CA ASN A 180 -14.14 35.91 42.36
C ASN A 180 -15.33 35.10 42.92
N ASN A 181 -15.13 34.26 43.94
CA ASN A 181 -16.15 33.36 44.50
C ASN A 181 -16.84 32.48 43.43
N LEU A 182 -16.09 32.05 42.41
CA LEU A 182 -16.59 31.22 41.31
C LEU A 182 -16.39 29.72 41.56
N ARG A 183 -15.85 29.37 42.73
CA ARG A 183 -15.66 27.99 43.17
C ARG A 183 -16.98 27.47 43.76
N GLY A 184 -17.77 26.82 42.90
CA GLY A 184 -19.01 26.13 43.27
C GLY A 184 -18.78 24.75 43.85
#